data_AF-A0A5C6TX72-F1
#
_entry.id   AF-A0A5C6TX72-F1
#
_cell.length_a   1.000
_cell.length_b   1.000
_cell.length_c   1.000
_cell.angle_alpha   90.00
_cell.angle_beta   90.00
_cell.angle_gamma   90.00
#
_symmetry.space_group_name_H-M   'P 1'
#
loop_
_entity.id
_entity.type
_entity.pdbx_description
1 polymer ?
#
loop_
_entity_poly.entity_id
_entity_poly.type
_entity_poly.pdbx_seq_one_letter_code
_entity_poly.pdbx_strand_id
1 'polypeptide(L)'
;MAERISSAEHEVMEVLWRDSPLSAAEVAERIGERRRWSIRTVKTMLARLLAKGVLAHEEDGRRYLYRPAIARDDYVAAESRRLLDRLFDGRVTPLVAHLAERDRLSEADIAEIEALLQALKQ
;
A
#
# COMPACT_ATOMS: atom_id res chain seq x y z
N MET A 1 -8.73 16.33 2.56
CA MET A 1 -8.17 15.30 1.68
C MET A 1 -7.05 14.60 2.44
N ALA A 2 -7.11 13.29 2.62
CA ALA A 2 -5.95 12.56 3.15
C ALA A 2 -4.80 12.69 2.15
N GLU A 3 -3.70 13.32 2.57
CA GLU A 3 -2.50 13.44 1.74
C GLU A 3 -2.01 12.06 1.29
N ARG A 4 -1.50 11.99 0.07
CA ARG A 4 -1.07 10.73 -0.55
C ARG A 4 0.09 10.10 0.23
N ILE A 5 0.02 8.80 0.44
CA ILE A 5 1.16 8.01 0.94
C ILE A 5 2.17 7.92 -0.22
N SER A 6 3.37 8.46 -0.02
CA SER A 6 4.48 8.37 -0.97
C SER A 6 5.00 6.94 -1.06
N SER A 7 5.77 6.60 -2.10
CA SER A 7 6.35 5.25 -2.24
C SER A 7 7.20 4.85 -1.03
N ALA A 8 7.95 5.78 -0.45
CA ALA A 8 8.76 5.50 0.75
C ALA A 8 7.89 5.27 2.00
N GLU A 9 6.82 6.03 2.17
CA GLU A 9 5.87 5.83 3.27
C GLU A 9 5.06 4.54 3.08
N HIS A 10 4.79 4.15 1.84
CA HIS A 10 4.10 2.90 1.54
C HIS A 10 4.93 1.70 1.95
N GLU A 11 6.27 1.72 1.82
CA GLU A 11 7.12 0.65 2.35
C GLU A 11 7.03 0.50 3.88
N VAL A 12 6.82 1.60 4.62
CA VAL A 12 6.55 1.56 6.07
C VAL A 12 5.18 0.95 6.34
N MET A 13 4.17 1.33 5.56
CA MET A 13 2.81 0.80 5.71
C MET A 13 2.75 -0.69 5.40
N GLU A 14 3.45 -1.19 4.37
CA GLU A 14 3.50 -2.63 4.06
C GLU A 14 4.08 -3.45 5.22
N VAL A 15 5.08 -2.92 5.93
CA VAL A 15 5.59 -3.54 7.15
C VAL A 15 4.51 -3.57 8.25
N LEU A 16 3.82 -2.46 8.48
CA LEU A 16 2.82 -2.34 9.54
C LEU A 16 1.50 -3.07 9.25
N TRP A 17 1.12 -3.21 7.98
CA TRP A 17 -0.04 -4.02 7.59
C TRP A 17 0.24 -5.51 7.74
N ARG A 18 1.50 -5.94 7.53
CA ARG A 18 1.90 -7.32 7.75
C ARG A 18 2.02 -7.65 9.23
N ASP A 19 2.73 -6.80 9.97
CA ASP A 19 3.05 -6.99 11.38
C ASP A 19 2.79 -5.68 12.14
N SER A 20 1.78 -5.66 13.01
CA SER A 20 1.53 -4.54 13.95
C SER A 20 0.91 -5.05 15.26
N PRO A 21 1.07 -4.30 16.37
CA PRO A 21 1.76 -3.02 16.50
C PRO A 21 3.29 -3.18 16.58
N LEU A 22 4.06 -2.19 16.08
CA LEU A 22 5.54 -2.21 16.10
C LEU A 22 6.13 -0.88 16.53
N SER A 23 7.28 -0.91 17.21
CA SER A 23 8.08 0.28 17.49
C SER A 23 8.85 0.78 16.25
N ALA A 24 9.30 2.03 16.28
CA ALA A 24 10.10 2.59 15.19
C ALA A 24 11.42 1.83 14.92
N ALA A 25 11.99 1.17 15.93
CA ALA A 25 13.18 0.34 15.78
C ALA A 25 12.85 -0.96 15.03
N GLU A 26 11.78 -1.63 15.42
CA GLU A 26 11.29 -2.87 14.78
C GLU A 26 10.85 -2.66 13.33
N VAL A 27 10.24 -1.51 13.02
CA VAL A 27 9.95 -1.11 11.64
C VAL A 27 11.24 -0.88 10.87
N ALA A 28 12.23 -0.19 11.45
CA ALA A 28 13.50 0.06 10.79
C ALA A 28 14.31 -1.21 10.53
N GLU A 29 14.27 -2.18 11.44
CA GLU A 29 14.87 -3.50 11.25
C GLU A 29 14.24 -4.23 10.05
N ARG A 30 12.90 -4.36 10.04
CA ARG A 30 12.16 -5.01 8.95
C ARG A 30 12.34 -4.35 7.58
N ILE A 31 12.48 -3.02 7.53
CA ILE A 31 12.78 -2.29 6.28
C ILE A 31 14.27 -2.40 5.91
N GLY A 32 15.14 -2.40 6.92
CA GLY A 32 16.59 -2.40 6.80
C GLY A 32 17.10 -3.57 5.97
N GLU A 33 16.45 -4.73 6.09
CA GLU A 33 16.68 -5.92 5.25
C GLU A 33 16.60 -5.64 3.74
N ARG A 34 15.80 -4.65 3.32
CA ARG A 34 15.54 -4.31 1.91
C ARG A 34 16.25 -3.05 1.44
N ARG A 35 16.33 -2.00 2.29
CA ARG A 35 16.67 -0.63 1.86
C ARG A 35 17.79 0.06 2.66
N ARG A 36 18.33 -0.55 3.73
CA ARG A 36 19.35 0.07 4.62
C ARG A 36 18.96 1.47 5.13
N TRP A 37 17.70 1.67 5.51
CA TRP A 37 17.27 2.95 6.08
C TRP A 37 17.73 3.13 7.52
N SER A 38 18.11 4.36 7.86
CA SER A 38 18.35 4.71 9.26
C SER A 38 17.03 4.75 10.05
N ILE A 39 17.10 4.48 11.36
CA ILE A 39 15.95 4.65 12.26
C ILE A 39 15.38 6.08 12.23
N ARG A 40 16.22 7.10 11.96
CA ARG A 40 15.79 8.50 11.82
C ARG A 40 14.91 8.70 10.59
N THR A 41 15.26 8.07 9.48
CA THR A 41 14.46 8.07 8.25
C THR A 41 13.09 7.46 8.53
N VAL A 42 13.05 6.30 9.20
CA VAL A 42 11.80 5.61 9.55
C VAL A 42 10.94 6.46 10.48
N LYS A 43 11.51 7.04 11.54
CA LYS A 43 10.80 7.97 12.42
C LYS A 43 10.20 9.16 11.66
N THR A 44 10.89 9.68 10.65
CA THR A 44 10.38 10.77 9.80
C THR A 44 9.17 10.32 8.99
N MET A 45 9.20 9.12 8.42
CA MET A 45 8.05 8.56 7.69
C MET A 45 6.87 8.26 8.61
N LEU A 46 7.11 7.67 9.79
CA LEU A 46 6.07 7.42 10.80
C LEU A 46 5.39 8.71 11.24
N ALA A 47 6.15 9.78 11.51
CA ALA A 47 5.59 11.08 11.87
C ALA A 47 4.71 11.67 10.75
N ARG A 48 5.13 11.55 9.48
CA ARG A 48 4.32 11.99 8.33
C ARG A 48 3.05 11.16 8.21
N LEU A 49 3.14 9.84 8.32
CA LEU A 49 1.99 8.94 8.26
C LEU A 49 0.98 9.20 9.40
N LEU A 50 1.46 9.53 10.60
CA LEU A 50 0.61 9.97 11.70
C LEU A 50 -0.09 11.30 11.37
N ALA A 51 0.63 12.29 10.83
CA ALA A 51 0.05 13.56 10.42
C ALA A 51 -1.03 13.40 9.33
N LYS A 52 -0.91 12.35 8.51
CA LYS A 52 -1.90 11.96 7.49
C LYS A 52 -3.11 11.23 8.05
N GLY A 53 -3.08 10.84 9.33
CA GLY A 53 -4.15 10.08 9.99
C GLY A 53 -4.26 8.63 9.52
N VAL A 54 -3.25 8.09 8.84
CA VAL A 54 -3.26 6.71 8.33
C VAL A 54 -2.58 5.71 9.27
N LEU A 55 -1.95 6.22 10.32
CA LEU A 55 -1.41 5.47 11.45
C LEU A 55 -2.04 5.96 12.75
N ALA A 56 -2.06 5.07 13.74
CA ALA A 56 -2.23 5.39 15.14
C ALA A 56 -0.99 4.94 15.91
N HIS A 57 -0.77 5.52 17.08
CA HIS A 57 0.25 5.06 18.01
C HIS A 57 -0.30 4.95 19.43
N GLU A 58 0.38 4.15 20.24
CA GLU A 58 0.15 4.01 21.68
C GLU A 58 1.48 4.08 22.43
N GLU A 59 1.43 4.54 23.67
CA GLU A 59 2.59 4.61 24.55
C GLU A 59 2.93 3.23 25.12
N ASP A 60 4.19 2.82 25.01
CA ASP A 60 4.74 1.63 25.62
C ASP A 60 6.02 2.02 26.39
N GLY A 61 5.83 2.46 27.64
CA GLY A 61 6.90 2.96 28.50
C GLY A 61 7.58 4.21 27.94
N ARG A 62 8.78 4.05 27.37
CA ARG A 62 9.57 5.14 26.77
C ARG A 62 9.54 5.15 25.23
N ARG A 63 8.79 4.25 24.62
CA ARG A 63 8.65 4.14 23.16
C ARG A 63 7.18 4.23 22.76
N TYR A 64 6.97 4.40 21.47
CA TYR A 64 5.64 4.31 20.84
C TYR A 64 5.56 3.04 20.01
N LEU A 65 4.42 2.37 20.06
CA LEU A 65 4.05 1.32 19.13
C LEU A 65 3.07 1.88 18.10
N TYR A 66 3.32 1.59 16.83
CA TYR A 66 2.57 2.13 15.70
C TYR A 66 1.73 1.01 15.07
N ARG A 67 0.51 1.36 14.65
CA ARG A 67 -0.40 0.45 13.96
C ARG A 67 -1.16 1.16 12.83
N PRO A 68 -1.54 0.47 11.74
CA PRO A 68 -2.39 1.05 10.71
C PRO A 68 -3.73 1.53 11.29
N ALA A 69 -4.14 2.73 10.88
CA ALA A 69 -5.48 3.25 11.12
C ALA A 69 -6.44 3.00 9.94
N ILE A 70 -5.90 2.52 8.82
CA ILE A 70 -6.64 2.15 7.60
C ILE A 70 -6.30 0.71 7.21
N ALA A 71 -7.28 -0.01 6.67
CA ALA A 71 -7.05 -1.33 6.10
C ALA A 71 -6.25 -1.23 4.79
N ARG A 72 -5.43 -2.25 4.51
CA ARG A 72 -4.65 -2.31 3.27
C ARG A 72 -5.53 -2.34 2.04
N ASP A 73 -6.59 -3.14 2.07
CA ASP A 73 -7.48 -3.31 0.92
C ASP A 73 -8.25 -2.03 0.62
N ASP A 74 -8.70 -1.29 1.64
CA ASP A 74 -9.33 0.02 1.47
C ASP A 74 -8.37 1.03 0.82
N TYR A 75 -7.10 1.03 1.26
CA TYR A 75 -6.06 1.87 0.67
C TYR A 75 -5.81 1.52 -0.80
N VAL A 76 -5.65 0.22 -1.11
CA VAL A 76 -5.40 -0.27 -2.47
C VAL A 76 -6.59 0.03 -3.38
N ALA A 77 -7.83 -0.14 -2.90
CA ALA A 77 -9.02 0.18 -3.64
C ALA A 77 -9.11 1.69 -3.95
N ALA A 78 -8.81 2.53 -2.97
CA ALA A 78 -8.82 3.98 -3.13
C ALA A 78 -7.75 4.46 -4.12
N GLU A 79 -6.50 3.98 -4.00
CA GLU A 79 -5.42 4.36 -4.93
C GLU A 79 -5.64 3.77 -6.33
N SER A 80 -6.18 2.55 -6.45
CA SER A 80 -6.56 1.95 -7.74
C SER A 80 -7.62 2.78 -8.46
N ARG A 81 -8.66 3.22 -7.74
CA ARG A 81 -9.70 4.10 -8.30
C ARG A 81 -9.11 5.43 -8.75
N ARG A 82 -8.27 6.07 -7.92
CA ARG A 82 -7.58 7.31 -8.28
C ARG A 82 -6.69 7.16 -9.52
N LEU A 83 -6.01 6.02 -9.65
CA LEU A 83 -5.20 5.71 -10.83
C LEU A 83 -6.07 5.62 -12.08
N LEU A 84 -7.18 4.89 -12.01
CA LEU A 84 -8.14 4.74 -13.10
C LEU A 84 -8.74 6.08 -13.49
N ASP A 85 -9.18 6.89 -12.53
CA ASP A 85 -9.76 8.21 -12.77
C ASP A 85 -8.75 9.14 -13.47
N ARG A 86 -7.48 9.09 -13.07
CA ARG A 86 -6.43 9.98 -13.60
C ARG A 86 -5.90 9.58 -14.99
N LEU A 87 -5.83 8.29 -15.29
CA LEU A 87 -5.15 7.78 -16.49
C LEU A 87 -6.09 7.14 -17.52
N PHE A 88 -7.28 6.72 -17.11
CA PHE A 88 -8.19 5.90 -17.94
C PHE A 88 -9.66 6.35 -17.83
N ASP A 89 -9.90 7.59 -17.41
CA ASP A 89 -11.24 8.18 -17.23
C ASP A 89 -12.19 7.32 -16.37
N GLY A 90 -11.64 6.68 -15.34
CA GLY A 90 -12.39 5.82 -14.41
C GLY A 90 -12.80 4.46 -14.99
N ARG A 91 -12.34 4.11 -16.20
CA ARG A 91 -12.69 2.86 -16.87
C ARG A 91 -11.57 1.84 -16.77
N VAL A 92 -11.91 0.61 -16.38
CA VAL A 92 -10.95 -0.50 -16.27
C VAL A 92 -10.61 -1.14 -17.61
N THR A 93 -11.55 -1.18 -18.56
CA THR A 93 -11.35 -1.84 -19.86
C THR A 93 -10.15 -1.30 -20.65
N PRO A 94 -9.93 0.02 -20.77
CA PRO A 94 -8.76 0.56 -21.46
C PRO A 94 -7.43 0.20 -20.79
N LEU A 95 -7.40 0.07 -19.45
CA LEU A 95 -6.21 -0.40 -18.73
C LEU A 95 -5.89 -1.86 -19.11
N VAL A 96 -6.89 -2.74 -19.12
CA VAL A 96 -6.71 -4.15 -19.49
C VAL A 96 -6.25 -4.27 -20.95
N ALA A 97 -6.87 -3.54 -21.87
CA ALA A 97 -6.46 -3.51 -23.28
C ALA A 97 -5.00 -3.07 -23.43
N HIS A 98 -4.60 -2.01 -22.70
CA HIS A 98 -3.22 -1.51 -22.74
C HIS A 98 -2.18 -2.52 -22.23
N LEU A 99 -2.54 -3.34 -21.23
CA LEU A 99 -1.67 -4.41 -20.70
C LEU A 99 -1.57 -5.58 -21.69
N ALA A 100 -2.68 -5.94 -22.33
CA ALA A 100 -2.75 -7.00 -23.33
C ALA A 100 -1.91 -6.68 -24.59
N GLU A 101 -2.00 -5.44 -25.10
CA GLU A 101 -1.28 -5.02 -26.31
C GLU A 101 0.24 -4.89 -26.14
N ARG A 102 0.74 -4.85 -24.90
CA ARG A 102 2.17 -4.64 -24.58
C ARG A 102 2.85 -5.86 -23.97
N ASP A 103 2.35 -7.06 -24.26
CA ASP A 103 2.89 -8.38 -23.88
C ASP A 103 2.98 -8.64 -22.36
N ARG A 104 2.17 -7.95 -21.55
CA ARG A 104 2.27 -8.06 -20.08
C ARG A 104 1.33 -9.06 -19.44
N LEU A 105 0.44 -9.68 -20.19
CA LEU A 105 -0.46 -10.71 -19.68
C LEU A 105 0.02 -12.07 -20.15
N SER A 106 0.45 -12.90 -19.21
CA SER A 106 0.71 -14.31 -19.46
C SER A 106 -0.60 -15.08 -19.69
N GLU A 107 -0.52 -16.29 -20.24
CA GLU A 107 -1.67 -17.18 -20.35
C GLU A 107 -2.34 -17.44 -18.98
N ALA A 108 -1.54 -17.49 -17.91
CA ALA A 108 -2.04 -17.64 -16.54
C ALA A 108 -2.84 -16.40 -16.09
N ASP A 109 -2.33 -15.19 -16.35
CA ASP A 109 -3.04 -13.95 -16.01
C ASP A 109 -4.39 -13.87 -16.74
N ILE A 110 -4.42 -14.26 -18.02
CA ILE A 110 -5.65 -14.29 -18.82
C ILE A 110 -6.66 -15.27 -18.22
N ALA A 111 -6.23 -16.49 -17.90
CA ALA A 111 -7.10 -17.51 -17.31
C ALA A 111 -7.67 -17.07 -15.95
N GLU A 112 -6.86 -16.41 -15.11
CA GLU A 112 -7.31 -15.86 -13.83
C GLU A 112 -8.34 -14.73 -14.03
N ILE A 113 -8.10 -13.82 -14.97
CA ILE A 113 -9.04 -12.74 -15.31
C ILE A 113 -10.37 -13.32 -15.84
N GLU A 114 -10.32 -14.32 -16.71
CA GLU A 114 -11.52 -14.99 -17.23
C GLU A 114 -12.33 -15.64 -16.10
N ALA A 115 -11.68 -16.34 -15.17
CA ALA A 115 -12.33 -16.94 -14.01
C ALA A 115 -13.02 -15.89 -13.13
N LEU A 116 -12.37 -14.77 -12.87
CA LEU A 116 -12.95 -13.64 -12.13
C LEU A 116 -14.17 -13.05 -12.85
N LEU A 117 -14.10 -12.86 -14.17
CA LEU A 117 -15.21 -12.33 -14.97
C LEU A 117 -16.40 -13.30 -15.00
N GLN A 118 -16.18 -14.61 -14.99
CA GLN A 118 -17.25 -15.60 -14.89
C GLN A 118 -17.90 -15.57 -13.51
N ALA A 119 -17.10 -15.49 -12.43
CA ALA A 119 -17.63 -15.40 -11.07
C ALA A 119 -18.49 -14.16 -10.84
N LEU A 120 -18.16 -13.02 -11.47
CA LEU A 120 -18.94 -11.77 -11.36
C LEU A 120 -20.26 -11.78 -12.15
N LYS A 121 -20.44 -12.71 -13.08
CA LYS A 121 -21.66 -12.83 -13.89
C LYS A 121 -22.71 -13.77 -13.27
N GLN A 122 -22.34 -14.48 -12.21
CA GLN A 122 -23.25 -15.32 -11.42
C GLN A 122 -23.97 -14.48 -10.37
#